data_AF-A0A3N2FIK2-F1
#
_entry.id   AF-A0A3N2FIK2-F1
#
_cell.length_a   1.000
_cell.length_b   1.000
_cell.length_c   1.000
_cell.angle_alpha   90.00
_cell.angle_beta   90.00
_cell.angle_gamma   90.00
#
_symmetry.space_group_name_H-M   'P 1'
#
loop_
_entity.id
_entity.type
_entity.pdbx_description
1 polymer ?
#
loop_
_entity_poly.entity_id
_entity_poly.type
_entity_poly.pdbx_seq_one_letter_code
_entity_poly.pdbx_strand_id
1 'polypeptide(L)'
;MADPTATEVAAQLRRFWWLPVLRGAVLLVLGLLMLFHPLDTLTAIVWIVGIFTIVDGVLSIIGAFLDKRDTGIAWPVVGGLLTIAIGVVLLAWPQATVAVVFYMVAFWVILLGVIGIIGSIVSHKHDNPTWFFPLTFGLISLLVGLLLVTNPQTSLTVVMVLVGLFALVSGVVLVVGGFAARSLAGKIEGDTKVIEL
;
A
#
# COMPACT_ATOMS: atom_id res chain seq x y z
N MET A 1 -18.64 -36.10 -19.26
CA MET A 1 -17.34 -35.89 -18.60
C MET A 1 -17.22 -34.42 -18.27
N ALA A 2 -17.36 -34.06 -16.98
CA ALA A 2 -17.11 -32.69 -16.55
C ALA A 2 -15.67 -32.32 -16.89
N ASP A 3 -15.44 -31.11 -17.39
CA ASP A 3 -14.10 -30.61 -17.66
C ASP A 3 -13.35 -30.52 -16.31
N PRO A 4 -12.27 -31.30 -16.10
CA PRO A 4 -11.55 -31.31 -14.83
C PRO A 4 -11.05 -29.90 -14.46
N THR A 5 -10.77 -29.05 -15.46
CA THR A 5 -10.34 -27.66 -15.22
C THR A 5 -11.44 -26.81 -14.58
N ALA A 6 -12.71 -26.99 -14.94
CA ALA A 6 -13.83 -26.22 -14.40
C ALA A 6 -14.05 -26.51 -12.91
N THR A 7 -13.91 -27.78 -12.51
CA THR A 7 -14.03 -28.19 -11.10
C THR A 7 -12.87 -27.68 -10.25
N GLU A 8 -11.66 -27.64 -10.81
CA GLU A 8 -10.46 -27.14 -10.13
C GLU A 8 -10.49 -25.61 -9.96
N VAL A 9 -10.98 -24.87 -10.97
CA VAL A 9 -11.24 -23.43 -10.90
C VAL A 9 -12.30 -23.10 -9.83
N ALA A 10 -13.40 -23.85 -9.78
CA ALA A 10 -14.44 -23.64 -8.76
C ALA A 10 -13.93 -23.90 -7.33
N ALA A 11 -13.10 -24.93 -7.15
CA ALA A 11 -12.47 -25.24 -5.87
C ALA A 11 -11.48 -24.15 -5.43
N GLN A 12 -10.68 -23.60 -6.35
CA GLN A 12 -9.78 -22.49 -6.05
C GLN A 12 -10.54 -21.22 -5.67
N LEU A 13 -11.56 -20.82 -6.44
CA LEU A 13 -12.41 -19.66 -6.12
C LEU A 13 -13.06 -19.80 -4.73
N ARG A 14 -13.54 -20.99 -4.38
CA ARG A 14 -14.14 -21.29 -3.07
C ARG A 14 -13.12 -21.40 -1.93
N ARG A 15 -11.84 -21.59 -2.22
CA ARG A 15 -10.78 -21.56 -1.20
C ARG A 15 -10.25 -20.14 -0.97
N PHE A 16 -10.31 -19.27 -1.98
CA PHE A 16 -9.77 -17.91 -1.93
C PHE A 16 -10.80 -16.79 -1.80
N TRP A 17 -12.12 -17.04 -1.89
CA TRP A 17 -13.16 -15.99 -1.79
C TRP A 17 -13.13 -15.17 -0.49
N TRP A 18 -12.63 -15.74 0.60
CA TRP A 18 -12.56 -15.06 1.90
C TRP A 18 -11.43 -14.02 1.96
N LEU A 19 -10.36 -14.17 1.16
CA LEU A 19 -9.26 -13.19 1.10
C LEU A 19 -9.74 -11.81 0.59
N PRO A 20 -10.47 -11.72 -0.55
CA PRO A 20 -11.05 -10.46 -1.01
C PRO A 20 -12.00 -9.84 0.01
N VAL A 21 -12.89 -10.63 0.62
CA VAL A 21 -13.85 -10.12 1.60
C VAL A 21 -13.15 -9.59 2.84
N LEU A 22 -12.17 -10.32 3.39
CA LEU A 22 -11.40 -9.89 4.55
C LEU A 22 -10.60 -8.62 4.24
N ARG A 23 -9.89 -8.59 3.10
CA ARG A 23 -9.16 -7.38 2.66
C ARG A 23 -10.10 -6.19 2.47
N GLY A 24 -11.26 -6.42 1.85
CA GLY A 24 -12.27 -5.39 1.65
C GLY A 24 -12.80 -4.85 2.98
N ALA A 25 -13.10 -5.72 3.94
CA ALA A 25 -13.53 -5.32 5.28
C ALA A 25 -12.46 -4.48 6.00
N VAL A 26 -11.19 -4.89 5.93
CA VAL A 26 -10.07 -4.11 6.48
C VAL A 26 -9.97 -2.73 5.83
N LEU A 27 -10.08 -2.65 4.50
CA LEU A 27 -10.06 -1.37 3.77
C LEU A 27 -11.24 -0.47 4.12
N LEU A 28 -12.43 -1.04 4.35
CA LEU A 28 -13.60 -0.28 4.79
C LEU A 28 -13.37 0.33 6.17
N VAL A 29 -12.87 -0.45 7.13
CA VAL A 29 -12.57 0.03 8.48
C VAL A 29 -11.49 1.11 8.42
N LEU A 30 -10.38 0.86 7.72
CA LEU A 30 -9.31 1.84 7.56
C LEU A 30 -9.81 3.12 6.87
N GLY A 31 -10.59 2.99 5.80
CA GLY A 31 -11.15 4.13 5.08
C GLY A 31 -12.05 4.98 5.97
N LEU A 32 -12.87 4.34 6.81
CA LEU A 32 -13.74 5.03 7.75
C LEU A 32 -12.94 5.74 8.86
N LEU A 33 -11.92 5.06 9.41
CA LEU A 33 -11.04 5.65 10.43
C LEU A 33 -10.27 6.86 9.89
N MET A 34 -9.76 6.78 8.66
CA MET A 34 -9.06 7.91 8.03
C MET A 34 -9.98 9.11 7.78
N LEU A 35 -11.28 8.89 7.58
CA LEU A 35 -12.25 9.95 7.32
C LEU A 35 -12.64 10.70 8.60
N PHE A 36 -12.80 9.99 9.72
CA PHE A 36 -13.17 10.59 11.00
C PHE A 36 -11.97 11.06 11.82
N HIS A 37 -10.87 10.31 11.75
CA HIS A 37 -9.68 10.51 12.57
C HIS A 37 -8.40 10.37 11.72
N PRO A 38 -8.15 11.28 10.76
CA PRO A 38 -7.04 11.17 9.81
C PRO A 38 -5.68 11.12 10.49
N LEU A 39 -5.43 12.02 11.44
CA LEU A 39 -4.13 12.12 12.13
C LEU A 39 -3.89 10.94 13.10
N ASP A 40 -4.93 10.51 13.80
CA ASP A 40 -4.83 9.38 14.73
C ASP A 40 -4.59 8.07 13.98
N THR A 41 -5.22 7.89 12.82
CA THR A 41 -5.00 6.70 11.98
C THR A 41 -3.57 6.63 11.49
N LEU A 42 -2.99 7.76 11.07
CA LEU A 42 -1.60 7.80 10.62
C LEU A 42 -0.63 7.51 11.77
N THR A 43 -0.93 8.05 12.95
CA THR A 43 -0.18 7.75 14.18
C THR A 43 -0.26 6.26 14.50
N ALA A 44 -1.45 5.66 14.49
CA ALA A 44 -1.63 4.23 14.74
C ALA A 44 -0.82 3.36 13.76
N ILE A 45 -0.78 3.73 12.47
CA ILE A 45 0.07 3.05 11.48
C ILE A 45 1.55 3.13 11.88
N VAL A 46 2.04 4.30 12.28
CA VAL A 46 3.43 4.46 12.75
C VAL A 46 3.72 3.58 13.96
N TRP A 47 2.78 3.46 14.90
CA TRP A 47 2.92 2.55 16.05
C TRP A 47 3.01 1.09 15.63
N ILE A 48 2.12 0.64 14.75
CA ILE A 48 2.12 -0.73 14.23
C ILE A 48 3.44 -1.02 13.52
N VAL A 49 3.88 -0.11 12.64
CA VAL A 49 5.15 -0.24 11.93
C VAL A 49 6.32 -0.25 12.90
N GLY A 50 6.37 0.67 13.87
CA GLY A 50 7.44 0.74 14.86
C GLY A 50 7.58 -0.54 15.68
N ILE A 51 6.46 -1.09 16.18
CA ILE A 51 6.45 -2.38 16.90
C ILE A 51 6.95 -3.49 15.99
N PHE A 52 6.43 -3.58 14.76
CA PHE A 52 6.84 -4.60 13.80
C PHE A 52 8.33 -4.50 13.47
N THR A 53 8.86 -3.30 13.27
CA THR A 53 10.28 -3.04 13.02
C THR A 53 11.15 -3.46 14.20
N ILE A 54 10.72 -3.23 15.45
CA ILE A 54 11.44 -3.72 16.63
C ILE A 54 11.47 -5.26 16.63
N VAL A 55 10.32 -5.89 16.40
CA VAL A 55 10.22 -7.36 16.36
C VAL A 55 11.12 -7.92 15.26
N ASP A 56 11.07 -7.35 14.05
CA ASP A 56 11.93 -7.74 12.93
C ASP A 56 13.42 -7.60 13.27
N GLY A 57 13.82 -6.49 13.89
CA GLY A 57 15.20 -6.29 14.33
C GLY A 57 15.64 -7.31 15.39
N VAL A 58 14.77 -7.67 16.34
CA VAL A 58 15.04 -8.73 17.33
C VAL A 58 15.17 -10.09 16.64
N LEU A 59 14.26 -10.41 15.72
CA LEU A 59 14.29 -11.67 14.96
C LEU A 59 15.55 -11.77 14.09
N SER A 60 15.99 -10.65 13.50
CA SER A 60 17.24 -10.58 12.73
C SER A 60 18.47 -10.88 13.59
N ILE A 61 18.54 -10.32 14.81
CA ILE A 61 19.61 -10.61 15.77
C ILE A 61 19.58 -12.10 16.17
N ILE A 62 18.40 -12.64 16.51
CA ILE A 62 18.26 -14.06 16.86
C ILE A 62 18.70 -14.95 15.68
N GLY A 63 18.26 -14.62 14.47
CA GLY A 63 18.65 -15.33 13.24
C GLY A 63 20.16 -15.31 13.01
N ALA A 64 20.83 -14.20 13.31
CA ALA A 64 22.28 -14.07 13.23
C ALA A 64 23.04 -15.06 14.14
N PHE A 65 22.48 -15.36 15.32
CA PHE A 65 23.05 -16.35 16.24
C PHE A 65 22.71 -17.80 15.88
N LEU A 66 21.61 -18.02 15.14
CA LEU A 66 21.16 -19.34 14.72
C LEU A 66 21.82 -19.79 13.40
N ASP A 67 22.22 -18.85 12.55
CA ASP A 67 22.89 -19.16 11.29
C ASP A 67 24.36 -19.54 11.54
N LYS A 68 24.72 -20.79 11.23
CA LYS A 68 26.08 -21.33 11.38
C LYS A 68 26.94 -21.12 10.13
N ARG A 69 26.49 -20.30 9.17
CA ARG A 69 27.25 -19.97 7.97
C ARG A 69 28.39 -19.01 8.32
N ASP A 70 29.56 -19.29 7.76
CA ASP A 70 30.87 -18.65 8.02
C ASP A 70 30.97 -17.14 7.66
N THR A 71 29.84 -16.48 7.39
CA THR A 71 29.78 -15.09 6.91
C THR A 71 29.87 -14.03 8.01
N GLY A 72 30.06 -14.43 9.27
CA GLY A 72 30.27 -13.52 10.40
C GLY A 72 28.97 -12.91 10.95
N ILE A 73 28.85 -12.92 12.28
CA ILE A 73 27.65 -12.50 13.03
C ILE A 73 27.55 -10.96 13.14
N ALA A 74 28.65 -10.25 12.92
CA ALA A 74 28.74 -8.81 13.16
C ALA A 74 27.78 -7.98 12.29
N TRP A 75 27.70 -8.26 10.98
CA TRP A 75 26.88 -7.45 10.07
C TRP A 75 25.37 -7.60 10.32
N PRO A 76 24.82 -8.81 10.47
CA PRO A 76 23.41 -8.97 10.80
C PRO A 76 23.03 -8.39 12.17
N VAL A 77 23.90 -8.51 13.19
CA VAL A 77 23.64 -7.93 14.51
C VAL A 77 23.62 -6.41 14.47
N VAL A 78 24.56 -5.78 13.76
CA VAL A 78 24.55 -4.31 13.56
C VAL A 78 23.30 -3.88 12.80
N GLY A 79 22.92 -4.61 11.75
CA GLY A 79 21.68 -4.37 11.01
C GLY A 79 20.45 -4.46 11.93
N GLY A 80 20.32 -5.53 12.70
CA GLY A 80 19.20 -5.71 13.64
C GLY A 80 19.14 -4.67 14.75
N LEU A 81 20.29 -4.26 15.30
CA LEU A 81 20.36 -3.16 16.28
C LEU A 81 19.92 -1.83 15.67
N LEU A 82 20.34 -1.53 14.44
CA LEU A 82 19.91 -0.33 13.73
C LEU A 82 18.40 -0.37 13.45
N THR A 83 17.87 -1.52 13.05
CA THR A 83 16.43 -1.72 12.85
C THR A 83 15.65 -1.49 14.15
N ILE A 84 16.10 -2.05 15.27
CA ILE A 84 15.48 -1.81 16.58
C ILE A 84 15.54 -0.31 16.93
N ALA A 85 16.68 0.35 16.72
CA ALA A 85 16.81 1.78 17.00
C ALA A 85 15.83 2.62 16.17
N ILE A 86 15.66 2.31 14.88
CA ILE A 86 14.65 2.94 14.02
C ILE A 86 13.25 2.69 14.58
N GLY A 87 12.93 1.45 14.94
CA GLY A 87 11.67 1.08 15.57
C GLY A 87 11.38 1.89 16.85
N VAL A 88 12.37 2.06 17.72
CA VAL A 88 12.25 2.88 18.93
C VAL A 88 12.02 4.35 18.59
N VAL A 89 12.73 4.91 17.60
CA VAL A 89 12.52 6.30 17.16
C VAL A 89 11.10 6.51 16.63
N LEU A 90 10.58 5.56 15.86
CA LEU A 90 9.20 5.58 15.35
C LEU A 90 8.17 5.66 16.49
N LEU A 91 8.39 4.90 17.58
CA LEU A 91 7.49 4.88 18.73
C LEU A 91 7.66 6.08 19.67
N ALA A 92 8.88 6.59 19.81
CA ALA A 92 9.19 7.72 20.68
C ALA A 92 8.67 9.06 20.13
N TRP A 93 8.75 9.25 18.81
CA TRP A 93 8.32 10.49 18.14
C TRP A 93 7.45 10.24 16.92
N PRO A 94 6.25 9.66 17.09
CA PRO A 94 5.40 9.29 15.96
C PRO A 94 4.99 10.50 15.12
N GLN A 95 4.74 11.65 15.74
CA GLN A 95 4.40 12.89 15.03
C GLN A 95 5.57 13.41 14.18
N ALA A 96 6.81 13.30 14.67
CA ALA A 96 7.98 13.69 13.89
C ALA A 96 8.21 12.75 12.71
N THR A 97 8.04 11.43 12.93
CA THR A 97 8.07 10.43 11.84
C THR A 97 7.07 10.76 10.75
N VAL A 98 5.82 11.04 11.11
CA VAL A 98 4.77 11.42 10.16
C VAL A 98 5.22 12.62 9.33
N ALA A 99 5.74 13.67 9.97
CA ALA A 99 6.22 14.85 9.28
C ALA A 99 7.39 14.54 8.34
N VAL A 100 8.37 13.76 8.78
CA VAL A 100 9.55 13.38 7.97
C VAL A 100 9.10 12.60 6.73
N VAL A 101 8.26 11.59 6.89
CA VAL A 101 7.74 10.80 5.76
C VAL A 101 6.94 11.70 4.81
N PHE A 102 6.09 12.58 5.35
CA PHE A 102 5.32 13.52 4.56
C PHE A 102 6.20 14.47 3.74
N TYR A 103 7.24 15.07 4.34
CA TYR A 103 8.15 15.95 3.62
C TYR A 103 9.00 15.20 2.59
N MET A 104 9.38 13.96 2.88
CA MET A 104 10.06 13.10 1.91
C MET A 104 9.19 12.82 0.68
N VAL A 105 7.90 12.52 0.90
CA VAL A 105 6.92 12.35 -0.19
C VAL A 105 6.68 13.66 -0.94
N ALA A 106 6.52 14.79 -0.23
CA ALA A 106 6.32 16.09 -0.85
C ALA A 106 7.52 16.47 -1.74
N PHE A 107 8.74 16.26 -1.24
CA PHE A 107 9.96 16.46 -2.00
C PHE A 107 10.00 15.58 -3.26
N TRP A 108 9.65 14.29 -3.13
CA TRP A 108 9.59 13.37 -4.27
C TRP A 108 8.56 13.83 -5.32
N VAL A 109 7.37 14.28 -4.89
CA VAL A 109 6.32 14.81 -5.78
C VAL A 109 6.79 16.07 -6.51
N ILE A 110 7.51 16.96 -5.82
CA ILE A 110 8.13 18.15 -6.45
C ILE A 110 9.16 17.71 -7.50
N LEU A 111 10.03 16.74 -7.17
CA LEU A 111 11.02 16.23 -8.12
C LEU A 111 10.35 15.63 -9.37
N LEU A 112 9.31 14.82 -9.21
CA LEU A 112 8.53 14.30 -10.34
C LEU A 112 7.91 15.42 -11.17
N GLY A 113 7.44 16.50 -10.53
CA GLY A 113 6.95 17.69 -11.21
C GLY A 113 8.01 18.34 -12.09
N VAL A 114 9.20 18.59 -11.53
CA VAL A 114 10.35 19.16 -12.24
C VAL A 114 10.78 18.26 -13.40
N ILE A 115 10.90 16.94 -13.16
CA ILE A 115 11.27 15.97 -14.19
C ILE A 115 10.22 15.94 -15.31
N GLY A 116 8.92 16.00 -14.98
CA GLY A 116 7.83 16.06 -15.97
C GLY A 116 7.91 17.30 -16.85
N ILE A 117 8.22 18.46 -16.27
CA ILE A 117 8.40 19.72 -17.01
C ILE A 117 9.64 19.65 -17.93
N ILE A 118 10.76 19.12 -17.45
CA ILE A 118 11.98 18.94 -18.26
C ILE A 118 11.73 17.91 -19.38
N GLY A 119 11.13 16.77 -19.04
CA GLY A 119 10.81 15.69 -19.96
C GLY A 119 9.83 16.12 -21.05
N SER A 120 8.90 17.00 -20.69
CA SER A 120 8.12 17.76 -21.66
C SER A 120 9.08 18.47 -22.60
N ILE A 121 9.85 19.48 -22.20
CA ILE A 121 10.72 20.25 -23.12
C ILE A 121 11.56 19.36 -24.06
N VAL A 122 12.06 18.21 -23.58
CA VAL A 122 12.80 17.22 -24.39
C VAL A 122 11.91 16.51 -25.44
N SER A 123 10.69 16.10 -25.08
CA SER A 123 9.73 15.48 -26.00
C SER A 123 9.24 16.45 -27.09
N HIS A 124 9.26 17.77 -26.86
CA HIS A 124 8.87 18.75 -27.88
C HIS A 124 9.85 18.73 -29.05
N LYS A 125 11.14 18.56 -28.72
CA LYS A 125 12.24 18.60 -29.69
C LYS A 125 12.25 17.41 -30.65
N HIS A 126 11.45 16.38 -30.38
CA HIS A 126 11.40 15.14 -31.16
C HIS A 126 10.04 14.95 -31.89
N ASP A 127 9.24 16.01 -32.06
CA ASP A 127 7.91 15.96 -32.70
C ASP A 127 6.99 14.87 -32.13
N ASN A 128 7.13 14.57 -30.83
CA ASN A 128 6.29 13.57 -30.19
C ASN A 128 4.91 14.18 -29.87
N PRO A 129 3.81 13.63 -30.41
CA PRO A 129 2.48 14.20 -30.20
C PRO A 129 2.01 14.11 -28.75
N THR A 130 2.65 13.30 -27.91
CA THR A 130 2.33 13.15 -26.49
C THR A 130 3.03 14.17 -25.57
N TRP A 131 3.72 15.17 -26.12
CA TRP A 131 4.47 16.20 -25.37
C TRP A 131 3.71 16.89 -24.23
N PHE A 132 2.40 17.06 -24.40
CA PHE A 132 1.54 17.74 -23.44
C PHE A 132 1.23 16.90 -22.18
N PHE A 133 1.31 15.56 -22.26
CA PHE A 133 1.08 14.66 -21.12
C PHE A 133 2.11 14.87 -19.99
N PRO A 134 3.43 14.81 -20.24
CA PRO A 134 4.42 15.05 -19.18
C PRO A 134 4.39 16.50 -18.67
N LEU A 135 3.98 17.47 -19.49
CA LEU A 135 3.85 18.88 -19.07
C LEU A 135 2.74 19.06 -18.06
N THR A 136 1.54 18.56 -18.38
CA THR A 136 0.36 18.68 -17.52
C THR A 136 0.55 17.92 -16.21
N PHE A 137 1.07 16.68 -16.29
CA PHE A 137 1.44 15.92 -15.10
C PHE A 137 2.51 16.62 -14.26
N GLY A 138 3.55 17.17 -14.91
CA GLY A 138 4.63 17.89 -14.25
C GLY A 138 4.15 19.13 -13.51
N LEU A 139 3.29 19.92 -14.16
CA LEU A 139 2.72 21.13 -13.56
C LEU A 139 1.79 20.80 -12.39
N ILE A 140 0.90 19.82 -12.54
CA ILE A 140 0.01 19.37 -11.46
C ILE A 140 0.84 18.87 -10.28
N SER A 141 1.84 18.02 -10.52
CA SER A 141 2.69 17.48 -9.46
C SER A 141 3.47 18.59 -8.75
N LEU A 142 3.99 19.57 -9.47
CA LEU A 142 4.69 20.71 -8.87
C LEU A 142 3.76 21.55 -7.99
N LEU A 143 2.54 21.85 -8.46
CA LEU A 143 1.54 22.59 -7.70
C LEU A 143 1.11 21.83 -6.44
N VAL A 144 0.83 20.53 -6.57
CA VAL A 144 0.50 19.66 -5.44
C VAL A 144 1.65 19.60 -4.44
N GLY A 145 2.88 19.42 -4.91
CA GLY A 145 4.09 19.44 -4.10
C GLY A 145 4.26 20.74 -3.30
N LEU A 146 4.04 21.89 -3.94
CA LEU A 146 4.12 23.19 -3.28
C LEU A 146 2.98 23.40 -2.26
N LEU A 147 1.77 22.95 -2.57
CA LEU A 147 0.64 22.97 -1.63
C LEU A 147 0.89 22.07 -0.40
N LEU A 148 1.53 20.91 -0.60
CA LEU A 148 1.93 20.01 0.50
C LEU A 148 2.88 20.72 1.47
N VAL A 149 3.87 21.46 0.97
CA VAL A 149 4.89 22.11 1.80
C VAL A 149 4.37 23.37 2.49
N THR A 150 3.52 24.16 1.83
CA THR A 150 3.05 25.45 2.38
C THR A 150 2.05 25.29 3.53
N ASN A 151 1.21 24.25 3.49
CA ASN A 151 0.20 23.99 4.52
C ASN A 151 0.19 22.51 4.93
N PRO A 152 1.23 22.02 5.64
CA PRO A 152 1.43 20.60 5.88
C PRO A 152 0.28 19.94 6.64
N GLN A 153 -0.28 20.62 7.64
CA GLN A 153 -1.41 20.14 8.45
C GLN A 153 -2.68 19.91 7.61
N THR A 154 -3.05 20.91 6.80
CA THR A 154 -4.22 20.83 5.92
C THR A 154 -3.99 19.79 4.83
N SER A 155 -2.80 19.78 4.23
CA SER A 155 -2.48 18.88 3.14
C SER A 155 -2.41 17.42 3.60
N LEU A 156 -1.91 17.14 4.80
CA LEU A 156 -2.01 15.82 5.44
C LEU A 156 -3.46 15.37 5.55
N THR A 157 -4.34 16.25 6.05
CA THR A 157 -5.76 15.93 6.21
C THR A 157 -6.43 15.63 4.87
N VAL A 158 -6.19 16.46 3.84
CA VAL A 158 -6.73 16.24 2.50
C VAL A 158 -6.25 14.93 1.91
N VAL A 159 -4.96 14.62 2.01
CA VAL A 159 -4.40 13.36 1.51
C VAL A 159 -5.05 12.16 2.21
N MET A 160 -5.19 12.22 3.54
CA MET A 160 -5.80 11.13 4.32
C MET A 160 -7.29 10.95 3.98
N VAL A 161 -8.03 12.04 3.74
CA VAL A 161 -9.42 11.96 3.29
C VAL A 161 -9.52 11.33 1.91
N LEU A 162 -8.66 11.73 0.97
CA LEU A 162 -8.63 11.14 -0.39
C LEU A 162 -8.28 9.65 -0.34
N VAL A 163 -7.26 9.27 0.44
CA VAL A 163 -6.87 7.87 0.64
C VAL A 163 -7.99 7.10 1.33
N GLY A 164 -8.65 7.69 2.32
CA GLY A 164 -9.78 7.08 3.02
C GLY A 164 -10.97 6.83 2.10
N LEU A 165 -11.34 7.81 1.26
CA LEU A 165 -12.38 7.65 0.23
C LEU A 165 -12.01 6.56 -0.78
N PHE A 166 -10.77 6.54 -1.26
CA PHE A 166 -10.29 5.49 -2.16
C PHE A 166 -10.34 4.10 -1.50
N ALA A 167 -9.95 4.01 -0.23
CA ALA A 167 -10.00 2.77 0.54
C ALA A 167 -11.44 2.30 0.75
N LEU A 168 -12.39 3.21 0.99
CA LEU A 168 -13.82 2.88 1.07
C LEU A 168 -14.33 2.29 -0.25
N VAL A 169 -14.09 2.97 -1.37
CA VAL A 169 -14.52 2.50 -2.70
C VAL A 169 -13.89 1.14 -3.01
N SER A 170 -12.58 1.01 -2.83
CA SER A 170 -11.86 -0.24 -3.07
C SER A 170 -12.33 -1.36 -2.15
N GLY A 171 -12.63 -1.05 -0.89
CA GLY A 171 -13.18 -1.96 0.09
C GLY A 171 -14.53 -2.53 -0.33
N VAL A 172 -15.45 -1.66 -0.78
CA VAL A 172 -16.75 -2.09 -1.33
C VAL A 172 -16.54 -3.01 -2.53
N VAL A 173 -15.68 -2.62 -3.48
CA VAL A 173 -15.41 -3.43 -4.69
C VAL A 173 -14.87 -4.82 -4.32
N LEU A 174 -13.96 -4.91 -3.36
CA LEU A 174 -13.37 -6.18 -2.90
C LEU A 174 -14.38 -7.07 -2.17
N VAL A 175 -15.23 -6.49 -1.32
CA VAL A 175 -16.29 -7.24 -0.63
C VAL A 175 -17.29 -7.80 -1.64
N VAL A 176 -17.79 -6.95 -2.55
CA VAL A 176 -18.74 -7.36 -3.60
C VAL A 176 -18.11 -8.41 -4.52
N GLY A 177 -16.86 -8.20 -4.95
CA GLY A 177 -16.12 -9.15 -5.78
C GLY A 177 -15.90 -10.50 -5.09
N GLY A 178 -15.62 -10.52 -3.78
CA GLY A 178 -15.47 -11.74 -3.00
C GLY A 178 -16.78 -12.56 -2.92
N PHE A 179 -17.91 -11.87 -2.73
CA PHE A 179 -19.22 -12.55 -2.76
C PHE A 179 -19.60 -13.01 -4.18
N ALA A 180 -19.25 -12.26 -5.22
CA ALA A 180 -19.45 -12.66 -6.61
C ALA A 180 -18.61 -13.91 -6.96
N ALA A 181 -17.36 -13.99 -6.50
CA ALA A 181 -16.53 -15.18 -6.68
C ALA A 181 -17.15 -16.43 -6.02
N ARG A 182 -17.75 -16.27 -4.83
CA ARG A 182 -18.46 -17.34 -4.13
C ARG A 182 -19.73 -17.77 -4.88
N SER A 183 -20.50 -16.83 -5.44
CA SER A 183 -21.75 -17.14 -6.13
C SER A 183 -21.51 -17.84 -7.48
N LEU A 184 -20.44 -17.48 -8.19
CA LEU A 184 -20.02 -18.13 -9.43
C LEU A 184 -19.56 -19.57 -9.19
N ALA A 185 -18.79 -19.82 -8.12
CA ALA A 185 -18.39 -21.19 -7.74
C ALA A 185 -19.61 -22.09 -7.45
N GLY A 186 -20.66 -21.54 -6.82
CA GLY A 186 -21.90 -22.28 -6.54
C GLY A 186 -22.71 -22.64 -7.78
N LYS A 187 -22.74 -21.77 -8.80
CA LYS A 187 -23.45 -22.04 -10.06
C LYS A 187 -22.80 -23.16 -10.88
N ILE A 188 -21.46 -23.15 -11.00
CA ILE A 188 -20.72 -24.16 -11.76
C ILE A 188 -20.89 -25.57 -11.15
N GLU A 189 -20.91 -25.67 -9.81
CA GLU A 189 -21.15 -26.95 -9.12
C GLU A 189 -22.58 -27.47 -9.36
N GLY A 190 -23.57 -26.57 -9.42
CA GLY A 190 -24.97 -26.90 -9.71
C GLY A 190 -25.16 -27.46 -11.12
N ASP A 191 -24.63 -26.77 -12.14
CA ASP A 191 -24.75 -27.20 -13.54
C ASP A 191 -24.05 -28.54 -13.79
N THR A 192 -22.93 -28.80 -13.10
CA THR A 192 -22.20 -30.08 -13.22
C THR A 192 -23.03 -31.26 -12.66
N LYS A 193 -23.70 -31.08 -11.52
CA LYS A 193 -24.56 -32.12 -10.91
C LYS A 193 -25.79 -32.46 -11.75
N VAL A 194 -26.32 -31.50 -12.53
CA VAL A 194 -27.50 -31.72 -13.38
C VAL A 194 -27.15 -32.54 -14.63
N ILE A 195 -25.92 -32.47 -15.12
CA ILE A 195 -25.46 -33.21 -16.32
C ILE A 195 -25.13 -34.69 -16.01
N GLU A 196 -24.93 -35.04 -14.73
CA GLU A 196 -24.68 -36.43 -14.31
C GLU A 196 -25.97 -37.26 -14.09
N LEU A 197 -27.15 -36.64 -14.16
CA LEU A 197 -28.47 -37.29 -14.06
C LEU A 197 -29.05 -37.62 -15.45
#